data_AF-A0A2X1JE55-F1
#
_entry.id   AF-A0A2X1JE55-F1
#
_cell.length_a   1.000
_cell.length_b   1.000
_cell.length_c   1.000
_cell.angle_alpha   90.00
_cell.angle_beta   90.00
_cell.angle_gamma   90.00
#
_symmetry.space_group_name_H-M   'P 1'
#
loop_
_entity.id
_entity.type
_entity.pdbx_description
1 polymer ?
#
loop_
_entity_poly.entity_id
_entity_poly.type
_entity_poly.pdbx_seq_one_letter_code
_entity_poly.pdbx_strand_id
1 'polypeptide(L)' 'MKQTQRHNGIIELVKQQGYVSTEELVEHFSVSPQTIRRDLNELAEQNLILRHHGGSGAAFQFG' A
#
# COMPACT_ATOMS: atom_id res chain seq x y z
N MET A 1 4.15 -12.70 -10.41
CA MET A 1 4.16 -11.26 -10.79
C MET A 1 5.51 -10.65 -10.44
N LYS A 2 6.10 -9.83 -11.32
CA LYS A 2 7.35 -9.11 -11.00
C LYS A 2 7.08 -7.97 -9.99
N GLN A 3 8.01 -7.73 -9.08
CA GLN A 3 7.90 -6.70 -8.05
C GLN A 3 7.64 -5.30 -8.63
N THR A 4 8.37 -4.89 -9.67
CA THR A 4 8.18 -3.58 -10.32
C THR A 4 6.75 -3.39 -10.85
N GLN A 5 6.13 -4.44 -11.41
CA GLN A 5 4.75 -4.37 -11.87
C GLN A 5 3.79 -4.22 -10.68
N ARG A 6 4.10 -4.86 -9.55
CA ARG A 6 3.29 -4.79 -8.33
C ARG A 6 3.38 -3.43 -7.67
N HIS A 7 4.59 -2.88 -7.59
CA HIS A 7 4.84 -1.53 -7.09
C HIS A 7 4.04 -0.49 -7.87
N ASN A 8 4.12 -0.53 -9.21
CA ASN A 8 3.32 0.37 -10.05
C ASN A 8 1.82 0.18 -9.81
N GLY A 9 1.35 -1.06 -9.71
CA GLY A 9 -0.05 -1.36 -9.40
C GLY A 9 -0.49 -0.79 -8.05
N ILE A 10 0.30 -0.97 -6.98
CA ILE A 10 0.02 -0.45 -5.64
C ILE A 10 -0.10 1.08 -5.68
N ILE A 11 0.85 1.77 -6.33
CA ILE A 11 0.84 3.23 -6.43
C ILE A 11 -0.42 3.72 -7.14
N GLU A 12 -0.77 3.11 -8.28
CA GLU A 12 -1.97 3.50 -9.03
C GLU A 12 -3.25 3.24 -8.23
N LEU A 13 -3.34 2.11 -7.53
CA LEU A 13 -4.49 1.81 -6.67
C LEU A 13 -4.66 2.85 -5.55
N VAL A 14 -3.56 3.21 -4.88
CA VAL A 14 -3.56 4.24 -3.83
C VAL A 14 -3.94 5.61 -4.39
N LYS A 15 -3.44 5.98 -5.58
CA LYS A 15 -3.84 7.24 -6.23
C LYS A 15 -5.32 7.29 -6.59
N GLN A 16 -5.89 6.16 -7.03
CA GLN A 16 -7.28 6.08 -7.44
C GLN A 16 -8.25 6.08 -6.26
N GLN A 17 -7.90 5.41 -5.17
CA GLN A 17 -8.79 5.20 -4.02
C GLN A 17 -8.48 6.12 -2.84
N GLY A 18 -7.32 6.80 -2.85
CA GLY A 18 -6.79 7.60 -1.74
C GLY A 18 -6.21 6.75 -0.60
N TYR A 19 -6.85 5.62 -0.29
CA TYR A 19 -6.42 4.65 0.71
C TYR A 19 -6.71 3.23 0.21
N VAL A 20 -5.79 2.30 0.50
CA VAL A 20 -5.98 0.88 0.23
C VAL A 20 -5.40 0.09 1.40
N SER A 21 -6.16 -0.88 1.90
CA SER A 21 -5.72 -1.74 3.00
C SER A 21 -4.73 -2.81 2.55
N THR A 22 -3.96 -3.37 3.49
CA THR A 22 -3.04 -4.48 3.18
C THR A 22 -3.79 -5.73 2.71
N GLU A 23 -5.00 -5.97 3.23
CA GLU A 23 -5.83 -7.12 2.87
C GLU A 23 -6.31 -7.01 1.41
N GLU A 24 -6.80 -5.84 1.00
CA GLU A 24 -7.19 -5.59 -0.40
C GLU A 24 -6.03 -5.78 -1.36
N LEU A 25 -4.82 -5.32 -1.00
CA LEU A 25 -3.63 -5.52 -1.84
C LEU A 25 -3.23 -7.00 -1.93
N VAL A 26 -3.38 -7.76 -0.85
CA VAL A 26 -3.13 -9.21 -0.82
C VAL A 26 -4.07 -9.93 -1.78
N GLU A 27 -5.36 -9.62 -1.71
CA GLU A 27 -6.37 -10.22 -2.58
C GLU A 27 -6.15 -9.81 -4.04
N HIS A 28 -5.96 -8.51 -4.30
CA HIS A 28 -5.81 -7.95 -5.65
C HIS A 28 -4.58 -8.49 -6.38
N PHE A 29 -3.42 -8.60 -5.69
CA PHE A 29 -2.18 -9.07 -6.30
C PHE A 29 -1.93 -10.57 -6.10
N SER A 30 -2.78 -11.26 -5.33
CA SER A 30 -2.66 -12.69 -5.02
C SER A 30 -1.26 -13.05 -4.48
N VAL A 31 -0.78 -12.27 -3.50
CA VAL A 31 0.52 -12.47 -2.83
C VAL A 31 0.37 -12.50 -1.32
N SER A 32 1.38 -13.00 -0.60
CA SER A 32 1.30 -13.06 0.86
C SER A 32 1.25 -11.67 1.50
N PRO A 33 0.65 -11.54 2.71
CA PRO A 33 0.72 -10.30 3.49
C PRO A 33 2.14 -9.82 3.76
N GLN A 34 3.09 -10.75 3.92
CA GLN A 34 4.50 -10.42 4.13
C GLN A 34 5.11 -9.76 2.89
N THR A 35 4.72 -10.22 1.70
CA THR A 35 5.12 -9.61 0.42
C THR A 35 4.61 -8.18 0.32
N ILE A 36 3.30 -7.95 0.55
CA ILE A 36 2.72 -6.60 0.52
C ILE A 36 3.38 -5.69 1.56
N ARG A 37 3.61 -6.16 2.79
CA ARG A 37 4.30 -5.35 3.81
C ARG A 37 5.70 -4.91 3.36
N ARG A 38 6.45 -5.81 2.72
CA ARG A 38 7.77 -5.48 2.15
C ARG A 38 7.65 -4.45 1.02
N ASP A 39 6.72 -4.64 0.10
CA ASP A 39 6.53 -3.68 -1.00
C ASP A 39 6.12 -2.30 -0.49
N LEU A 40 5.19 -2.25 0.47
CA LEU A 40 4.77 -1.00 1.10
C LEU A 40 5.93 -0.32 1.82
N ASN A 41 6.78 -1.06 2.55
CA ASN A 41 8.01 -0.53 3.15
C ASN A 41 8.90 0.12 2.07
N GLU A 42 9.25 -0.62 1.02
CA GLU A 42 10.16 -0.16 -0.03
C GLU A 42 9.61 1.08 -0.77
N LEU A 43 8.30 1.14 -1.00
CA LEU A 43 7.63 2.28 -1.62
C LEU A 43 7.59 3.51 -0.69
N ALA A 44 7.38 3.31 0.60
CA ALA A 44 7.38 4.39 1.59
C ALA A 44 8.78 4.96 1.81
N GLU A 45 9.82 4.12 1.84
CA GLU A 45 11.23 4.55 1.88
C GLU A 45 11.61 5.42 0.68
N GLN A 46 10.97 5.19 -0.47
CA GLN A 46 11.12 6.00 -1.69
C GLN A 46 10.20 7.23 -1.73
N ASN A 47 9.40 7.49 -0.69
CA ASN A 47 8.40 8.56 -0.64
C ASN A 47 7.34 8.47 -1.76
N LEU A 48 7.08 7.27 -2.29
CA LEU A 48 6.10 7.05 -3.35
C LEU A 48 4.68 6.86 -2.79
N ILE A 49 4.58 6.41 -1.55
CA ILE A 49 3.32 6.28 -0.81
C ILE A 49 3.52 6.72 0.64
N LEU A 50 2.44 7.15 1.27
CA LEU A 50 2.38 7.36 2.72
C LEU A 50 1.74 6.13 3.38
N ARG A 51 2.29 5.71 4.51
CA ARG A 51 1.77 4.56 5.26
C ARG A 51 1.14 5.01 6.56
N HIS A 52 -0.17 4.79 6.67
CA HIS A 52 -0.85 4.85 7.95
C HIS A 52 -0.69 3.49 8.64
N HIS A 53 0.16 3.46 9.66
CA HIS A 53 0.16 2.37 10.63
C HIS A 53 -1.05 2.63 11.52
N GLY A 54 -2.18 1.97 11.23
CA GLY A 54 -3.39 2.06 12.04
C GLY A 54 -3.11 1.62 13.48
N GLY A 55 -2.65 2.56 14.31
CA GLY A 55 -2.57 2.43 15.74
C GLY A 55 -3.69 3.28 16.32
N SER A 56 -4.60 2.64 17.05
CA SER A 56 -5.65 3.21 17.89
C SER A 56 -5.60 4.74 18.03
N GLY A 57 -6.38 5.42 17.21
CA GLY A 57 -6.46 6.87 17.18
C GLY A 57 -6.99 7.32 15.83
N ALA A 58 -8.15 7.97 15.82
CA ALA A 58 -8.78 8.50 14.62
C ALA A 58 -7.75 9.26 13.77
N ALA A 59 -7.54 8.84 12.53
CA ALA A 59 -6.86 9.64 11.52
C ALA A 59 -7.88 9.96 10.42
N PHE A 60 -8.71 10.97 10.70
CA PHE A 60 -9.15 11.85 9.63
C PHE A 60 -7.93 12.64 9.16
N GLN A 61 -7.82 12.83 7.84
CA GLN A 61 -7.57 14.11 7.17
C GLN A 61 -6.68 13.94 5.94
N PHE A 62 -7.27 14.22 4.78
CA PHE A 62 -6.88 15.35 3.91
C PHE A 62 -8.21 15.86 3.28
N GLY A 63 -8.54 17.15 3.21
CA GLY A 63 -7.68 18.33 3.17
C GLY A 63 -7.36 18.66 1.72
#